data_AF-A0A1K1M9B7-F1
#
_entry.id   AF-A0A1K1M9B7-F1
#
_cell.length_a   1.000
_cell.length_b   1.000
_cell.length_c   1.000
_cell.angle_alpha   90.00
_cell.angle_beta   90.00
_cell.angle_gamma   90.00
#
_symmetry.space_group_name_H-M   'P 1'
#
loop_
_entity.id
_entity.type
_entity.pdbx_description
1 polymer ?
#
loop_
_entity_poly.entity_id
_entity_poly.type
_entity_poly.pdbx_seq_one_letter_code
_entity_poly.pdbx_strand_id
1 'polypeptide(L)' 'MTAEPSKLLALQGGCVLRVYRQEHGVTGEVIMPDAGGGPGGTSLFQAPLHPGTDELEAWANRAVQAYMEG' A
#
# COMPACT_ATOMS: atom_id res chain seq x y z
N MET A 1 8.95 1.65 -18.21
CA MET A 1 8.51 0.33 -17.73
C MET A 1 7.68 0.56 -16.49
N THR A 2 6.36 0.52 -16.60
CA THR A 2 5.43 0.73 -15.48
C THR A 2 5.34 -0.61 -14.76
N ALA A 3 5.97 -0.74 -13.58
CA ALA A 3 5.84 -1.96 -12.78
C ALA A 3 4.38 -2.11 -12.37
N GLU A 4 3.67 -3.07 -12.96
CA GLU A 4 2.29 -3.36 -12.61
C GLU A 4 2.25 -3.88 -11.16
N PRO A 5 1.33 -3.36 -10.32
CA PRO A 5 1.21 -3.85 -8.96
C PRO A 5 0.85 -5.33 -8.98
N SER A 6 1.64 -6.14 -8.30
CA SER A 6 1.46 -7.59 -8.25
C SER A 6 0.20 -7.98 -7.50
N LYS A 7 -0.29 -7.10 -6.60
CA LYS A 7 -1.50 -7.30 -5.81
C LYS A 7 -2.02 -5.94 -5.30
N LEU A 8 -3.34 -5.83 -5.15
CA LEU A 8 -4.00 -4.75 -4.41
C LEU A 8 -4.63 -5.34 -3.15
N LEU A 9 -4.40 -4.70 -2.01
CA LEU A 9 -4.94 -5.12 -0.71
C LEU A 9 -5.71 -3.96 -0.10
N ALA A 10 -6.95 -4.20 0.32
CA ALA A 10 -7.71 -3.21 1.07
C ALA A 10 -7.15 -3.10 2.49
N LEU A 11 -6.86 -1.87 2.91
CA LEU A 11 -6.45 -1.54 4.28
C LEU A 11 -7.61 -0.90 5.04
N GLN A 12 -7.38 -0.63 6.31
CA GLN A 12 -8.30 0.12 7.16
C GLN A 12 -8.50 1.56 6.63
N GLY A 13 -9.60 2.20 7.05
CA GLY A 13 -9.87 3.60 6.67
C GLY A 13 -10.15 3.82 5.18
N GLY A 14 -10.45 2.77 4.42
CA GLY A 14 -10.68 2.87 2.98
C GLY A 14 -9.41 3.05 2.15
N CYS A 15 -8.23 2.91 2.75
CA CYS A 15 -6.96 2.94 2.02
C CYS A 15 -6.72 1.63 1.26
N VAL A 16 -5.83 1.66 0.26
CA VAL A 16 -5.42 0.50 -0.54
C VAL A 16 -3.91 0.40 -0.56
N LEU A 17 -3.37 -0.78 -0.32
CA LEU A 17 -1.95 -1.11 -0.50
C LEU A 17 -1.74 -1.73 -1.87
N ARG A 18 -0.94 -1.07 -2.70
CA ARG A 18 -0.39 -1.60 -3.94
C ARG A 18 0.89 -2.34 -3.63
N VAL A 19 0.92 -3.64 -3.83
CA VAL A 19 2.10 -4.47 -3.57
C VAL A 19 2.91 -4.61 -4.85
N TYR A 20 4.22 -4.36 -4.76
CA TYR A 20 5.18 -4.57 -5.85
C TYR A 20 6.15 -5.68 -5.44
N ARG A 21 6.18 -6.78 -6.19
CA ARG A 21 7.21 -7.81 -6.01
C ARG A 21 8.54 -7.34 -6.56
N GLN A 22 9.59 -7.57 -5.78
CA GLN A 22 10.98 -7.36 -6.15
C GLN A 22 11.77 -8.67 -6.00
N GLU A 23 12.99 -8.71 -6.54
CA GLU A 23 13.84 -9.91 -6.51
C GLU A 23 14.13 -10.40 -5.08
N HIS A 24 14.20 -9.47 -4.12
CA HIS A 24 14.53 -9.76 -2.72
C HIS A 24 13.36 -9.61 -1.74
N GLY A 25 12.13 -9.46 -2.22
CA GLY A 25 10.96 -9.32 -1.35
C GLY A 25 9.80 -8.58 -1.99
N VAL A 26 9.05 -7.85 -1.18
CA VAL A 26 7.91 -7.04 -1.62
C VAL A 26 8.02 -5.64 -1.05
N THR A 27 7.62 -4.66 -1.83
CA THR A 27 7.39 -3.29 -1.35
C THR A 27 5.94 -2.94 -1.59
N GLY A 28 5.52 -1.78 -1.11
CA GLY A 28 4.21 -1.30 -1.47
C GLY A 28 4.06 0.19 -1.43
N GLU A 29 2.93 0.64 -1.97
CA GLU A 29 2.48 2.02 -1.89
C GLU A 29 1.08 2.01 -1.29
N VAL A 30 0.90 2.76 -0.21
CA VAL A 30 -0.40 3.00 0.39
C VAL A 30 -1.02 4.19 -0.31
N ILE A 31 -2.16 3.97 -0.95
CA ILE A 31 -2.94 5.00 -1.62
C ILE A 31 -4.29 5.17 -0.94
N MET A 32 -4.77 6.41 -0.88
CA MET A 32 -6.16 6.71 -0.59
C MET A 32 -6.91 6.83 -1.93
N PRO A 33 -7.86 5.94 -2.24
CA PRO A 33 -8.63 6.05 -3.47
C PRO A 33 -9.45 7.34 -3.47
N ASP A 34 -9.39 8.08 -4.58
CA ASP A 34 -10.20 9.28 -4.74
C ASP A 34 -11.69 8.93 -4.84
N ALA A 35 -12.56 9.86 -4.40
CA ALA A 35 -14.01 9.67 -4.40
C ALA A 35 -14.60 9.38 -5.80
N GLY A 36 -13.83 9.63 -6.87
CA GLY A 36 -14.18 9.34 -8.26
C GLY A 36 -13.96 7.88 -8.70
N GLY A 37 -13.47 6.99 -7.84
CA GLY A 37 -13.33 5.55 -8.15
C GLY A 37 -12.33 5.24 -9.27
N GLY A 38 -11.48 6.19 -9.63
CA GLY A 38 -10.44 6.01 -10.64
C GLY A 38 -9.26 5.19 -10.12
N PRO A 39 -8.42 4.63 -11.02
CA PRO A 39 -7.21 3.90 -10.63
C PRO A 39 -6.11 4.79 -10.02
N GLY A 40 -6.32 6.11 -10.01
CA GLY A 40 -5.46 7.08 -9.33
C GLY A 40 -6.02 7.35 -7.93
N GLY A 41 -5.22 7.01 -6.92
CA GLY A 41 -5.43 7.46 -5.55
C GLY A 41 -4.29 8.37 -5.11
N THR A 42 -4.50 9.12 -4.05
CA THR A 42 -3.45 9.92 -3.42
C THR A 42 -2.47 8.99 -2.70
N SER A 43 -1.19 9.02 -3.08
CA SER A 43 -0.14 8.27 -2.40
C SER A 43 0.10 8.87 -1.02
N LEU A 44 -0.17 8.10 0.03
CA LEU A 44 0.03 8.50 1.43
C LEU A 44 1.44 8.13 1.89
N PHE A 45 1.82 6.86 1.68
CA PHE A 45 3.06 6.31 2.20
C PHE A 45 3.67 5.31 1.23
N GLN A 46 4.99 5.32 1.11
CA GLN A 46 5.73 4.21 0.51
C GLN A 46 6.22 3.27 1.60
N ALA A 47 5.81 2.01 1.49
CA ALA A 47 6.25 0.97 2.39
C ALA A 47 7.64 0.46 1.97
N PRO A 48 8.57 0.29 2.93
CA PRO A 48 9.91 -0.19 2.64
C PRO A 48 9.90 -1.63 2.11
N LEU A 49 11.07 -2.14 1.72
CA LEU A 49 11.20 -3.54 1.32
C LEU A 49 10.97 -4.45 2.53
N HIS A 50 10.01 -5.37 2.40
CA HIS A 50 9.70 -6.43 3.34
C HIS A 50 9.95 -7.80 2.70
N PRO A 51 10.29 -8.84 3.48
CA PRO A 51 10.51 -10.18 2.94
C PRO A 51 9.22 -10.84 2.46
N GLY A 52 8.04 -10.40 2.93
CA GLY A 52 6.75 -11.00 2.59
C GLY A 52 5.58 -10.03 2.63
N THR A 53 4.48 -10.43 1.97
CA THR A 53 3.27 -9.61 1.86
C THR A 53 2.58 -9.41 3.21
N ASP A 54 2.61 -10.39 4.11
CA ASP A 54 2.01 -10.28 5.45
C ASP A 54 2.68 -9.18 6.30
N GLU A 55 4.02 -9.09 6.29
CA GLU A 55 4.75 -8.05 7.02
C GLU A 55 4.51 -6.66 6.42
N LEU A 56 4.47 -6.59 5.09
CA LEU A 56 4.14 -5.37 4.36
C LEU A 56 2.72 -4.89 4.70
N GLU A 57 1.75 -5.79 4.73
CA GLU A 57 0.37 -5.51 5.08
C GLU A 57 0.26 -5.04 6.55
N ALA A 58 0.94 -5.72 7.48
CA ALA A 58 0.97 -5.32 8.88
C ALA A 58 1.59 -3.93 9.08
N TRP A 59 2.70 -3.64 8.39
CA TRP A 59 3.32 -2.31 8.39
C TRP A 59 2.36 -1.25 7.85
N ALA A 60 1.73 -1.52 6.71
CA ALA A 60 0.81 -0.58 6.06
C ALA A 60 -0.42 -0.30 6.92
N ASN A 61 -0.99 -1.31 7.57
CA ASN A 61 -2.08 -1.14 8.54
C ASN A 61 -1.67 -0.23 9.70
N ARG A 62 -0.48 -0.43 10.29
CA ARG A 62 0.02 0.43 11.37
C ARG A 62 0.25 1.86 10.90
N ALA A 63 0.83 2.05 9.71
CA ALA A 63 1.06 3.38 9.14
C ALA A 63 -0.25 4.14 8.90
N VAL A 64 -1.26 3.45 8.34
CA VAL A 64 -2.60 4.02 8.14
C VAL A 64 -3.29 4.31 9.46
N GLN A 65 -3.19 3.42 10.45
CA GLN A 65 -3.74 3.65 11.78
C GLN A 65 -3.13 4.91 12.42
N ALA A 66 -1.79 5.01 12.45
CA ALA A 66 -1.10 6.17 12.98
C ALA A 66 -1.49 7.47 12.26
N TYR A 67 -1.64 7.43 10.93
CA TYR A 67 -2.11 8.57 10.14
C TYR A 67 -3.54 9.01 10.49
N MET A 68 -4.44 8.05 10.77
CA MET A 68 -5.81 8.35 11.16
C MET A 68 -5.92 8.84 12.60
N GLU A 69 -5.01 8.42 13.48
CA GLU A 69 -5.00 8.83 14.89
C GLU A 69 -4.37 10.22 15.11
N GLY A 70 -3.45 10.65 14.24
CA GLY A 70 -2.83 11.99 14.25
C GLY A 70 -1.48 12.04 14.95
#